data_AF-A0A535M542-F1
#
_entry.id   AF-A0A535M542-F1
#
_cell.length_a   1.000
_cell.length_b   1.000
_cell.length_c   1.000
_cell.angle_alpha   90.00
_cell.angle_beta   90.00
_cell.angle_gamma   90.00
#
_symmetry.space_group_name_H-M   'P 1'
#
loop_
_entity.id
_entity.type
_entity.pdbx_description
1 polymer ?
#
loop_
_entity_poly.entity_id
_entity_poly.type
_entity_poly.pdbx_seq_one_letter_code
_entity_poly.pdbx_strand_id
1 'polypeptide(L)'
;MPRTLGALAALAATLALAISTLASPALANGGRTLSIASAVEDGHGHATLPLHTGTSQIPGTGKVTVSFIILDTSSGDLSARLGVNNSQKLVNAANTSAVQKVTINTDGSWNFPATVNFAPTRAVVPGPTGFPPLAGTQPGAVGFAGYSPLAQLPDGTVVNAPHIANITGSADKALSIDTVARRVTMQETAGFQGGNPVLYISTDASDPVAAALEDATLAPNLNGAPTVGDDSTDSARASLAAFVNGQTGANNPQRQGLNSAILDGLSPLNVLRWNPSQGRYSPLWDVH
;
A
#
# COMPACT_ATOMS: atom_id res chain seq x y z
N MET A 1 67.78 -22.48 39.90
CA MET A 1 67.47 -23.57 38.96
C MET A 1 66.05 -24.06 39.24
N PRO A 2 65.24 -24.35 38.21
CA PRO A 2 64.29 -23.36 37.67
C PRO A 2 62.81 -23.61 38.01
N ARG A 3 62.03 -22.51 37.84
CA ARG A 3 60.57 -22.45 37.77
C ARG A 3 60.09 -22.99 36.41
N THR A 4 58.97 -23.69 36.36
CA THR A 4 58.23 -23.97 35.12
C THR A 4 56.77 -23.56 35.26
N LEU A 5 56.39 -22.62 34.38
CA LEU A 5 55.04 -22.17 34.02
C LEU A 5 54.21 -23.38 33.53
N GLY A 6 52.90 -23.51 33.77
CA GLY A 6 51.85 -22.58 33.36
C GLY A 6 51.45 -22.86 31.90
N ALA A 7 50.42 -23.68 31.67
CA ALA A 7 49.77 -23.82 30.37
C ALA A 7 48.24 -23.79 30.57
N LEU A 8 47.66 -22.60 30.42
CA LEU A 8 46.23 -22.46 30.13
C LEU A 8 46.00 -22.83 28.67
N ALA A 9 45.11 -23.78 28.43
CA ALA A 9 44.57 -24.05 27.11
C ALA A 9 43.57 -22.94 26.75
N ALA A 10 43.93 -22.06 25.81
CA ALA A 10 43.01 -21.11 25.22
C ALA A 10 42.17 -21.82 24.15
N LEU A 11 40.88 -22.00 24.42
CA LEU A 11 39.91 -22.47 23.44
C LEU A 11 39.56 -21.29 22.52
N ALA A 12 40.14 -21.24 21.33
CA ALA A 12 39.79 -20.26 20.31
C ALA A 12 38.44 -20.64 19.69
N ALA A 13 37.38 -19.94 20.08
CA ALA A 13 36.10 -19.98 19.38
C ALA A 13 36.19 -19.11 18.13
N THR A 14 36.29 -19.73 16.96
CA THR A 14 36.16 -19.06 15.67
C THR A 14 34.70 -18.66 15.46
N LEU A 15 34.41 -17.36 15.61
CA LEU A 15 33.12 -16.78 15.25
C LEU A 15 33.03 -16.74 13.72
N ALA A 16 32.30 -17.68 13.14
CA ALA A 16 31.97 -17.66 11.72
C ALA A 16 31.06 -16.45 11.44
N LEU A 17 31.60 -15.46 10.73
CA LEU A 17 30.84 -14.31 10.23
C LEU A 17 29.86 -14.83 9.18
N ALA A 18 28.57 -14.89 9.52
CA ALA A 18 27.52 -15.14 8.55
C ALA A 18 27.47 -13.94 7.60
N ILE A 19 27.98 -14.12 6.38
CA ILE A 19 27.81 -13.16 5.30
C ILE A 19 26.33 -13.16 4.96
N SER A 20 25.63 -12.09 5.35
CA SER A 20 24.30 -11.81 4.85
C SER A 20 24.40 -11.62 3.34
N THR A 21 23.95 -12.62 2.57
CA THR A 21 23.73 -12.44 1.15
C THR A 21 22.68 -11.36 1.00
N LEU A 22 23.09 -10.18 0.52
CA LEU A 22 22.15 -9.16 0.02
C LEU A 22 21.28 -9.88 -1.02
N ALA A 23 20.00 -10.09 -0.68
CA ALA A 23 19.05 -10.65 -1.62
C ALA A 23 19.09 -9.79 -2.87
N SER A 24 19.34 -10.41 -4.02
CA SER A 24 19.25 -9.70 -5.30
C SER A 24 17.82 -9.16 -5.45
N PRO A 25 17.63 -7.95 -5.99
CA PRO A 25 16.29 -7.44 -6.23
C PRO A 25 15.54 -8.45 -7.11
N ALA A 26 14.32 -8.80 -6.71
CA ALA A 26 13.45 -9.56 -7.58
C ALA A 26 13.23 -8.74 -8.86
N LEU A 27 13.47 -9.36 -10.02
CA LEU A 27 13.24 -8.71 -11.30
C LEU A 27 11.82 -9.06 -11.76
N ALA A 28 11.05 -8.06 -12.11
CA ALA A 28 9.82 -8.27 -12.86
C ALA A 28 10.16 -8.73 -14.29
N ASN A 29 9.18 -9.35 -14.95
CA ASN A 29 9.35 -9.74 -16.35
C ASN A 29 9.65 -8.47 -17.19
N GLY A 30 10.79 -8.44 -17.88
CA GLY A 30 11.22 -7.27 -18.67
C GLY A 30 12.26 -6.34 -18.04
N GLY A 31 12.95 -6.75 -16.97
CA GLY A 31 14.15 -6.04 -16.46
C GLY A 31 13.86 -4.84 -15.54
N ARG A 32 12.64 -4.74 -15.01
CA ARG A 32 12.26 -3.75 -13.99
C ARG A 32 12.53 -4.31 -12.58
N THR A 33 12.82 -3.41 -11.64
CA THR A 33 12.99 -3.78 -10.22
C THR A 33 11.63 -3.93 -9.55
N LEU A 34 11.33 -5.13 -9.06
CA LEU A 34 10.13 -5.40 -8.28
C LEU A 34 10.36 -5.00 -6.82
N SER A 35 9.48 -4.18 -6.27
CA SER A 35 9.59 -3.76 -4.86
C SER A 35 8.97 -4.78 -3.90
N ILE A 36 7.78 -5.29 -4.24
CA ILE A 36 7.07 -6.31 -3.46
C ILE A 36 7.46 -7.70 -3.97
N ALA A 37 8.42 -8.34 -3.30
CA ALA A 37 8.97 -9.62 -3.74
C ALA A 37 7.95 -10.78 -3.81
N SER A 38 6.82 -10.67 -3.11
CA SER A 38 5.73 -11.66 -3.15
C SER A 38 4.76 -11.47 -4.32
N ALA A 39 4.86 -10.34 -5.04
CA ALA A 39 4.05 -10.05 -6.21
C ALA A 39 4.63 -10.72 -7.47
N VAL A 40 3.77 -10.90 -8.48
CA VAL A 40 4.16 -11.28 -9.83
C VAL A 40 3.55 -10.26 -10.78
N GLU A 41 4.39 -9.45 -11.44
CA GLU A 41 3.96 -8.47 -12.43
C GLU A 41 3.92 -9.07 -13.84
N ASP A 42 2.90 -8.69 -14.61
CA ASP A 42 2.83 -8.96 -16.04
C ASP A 42 3.26 -7.73 -16.88
N GLY A 43 3.32 -7.90 -18.20
CA GLY A 43 3.69 -6.82 -19.12
C GLY A 43 2.60 -5.76 -19.35
N HIS A 44 1.44 -5.90 -18.70
CA HIS A 44 0.24 -5.09 -18.92
C HIS A 44 -0.06 -4.12 -17.77
N GLY A 45 0.81 -4.05 -16.76
CA GLY A 45 0.60 -3.22 -15.58
C GLY A 45 -0.38 -3.86 -14.60
N HIS A 46 -0.28 -5.19 -14.45
CA HIS A 46 -1.01 -5.92 -13.43
C HIS A 46 -0.04 -6.63 -12.49
N ALA A 47 -0.38 -6.63 -11.20
CA ALA A 47 0.36 -7.31 -10.17
C ALA A 47 -0.51 -8.40 -9.51
N THR A 48 -0.04 -9.65 -9.52
CA THR A 48 -0.68 -10.75 -8.80
C THR A 48 -0.08 -10.90 -7.40
N LEU A 49 -0.89 -10.68 -6.37
CA LEU A 49 -0.47 -10.62 -4.97
C LEU A 49 -1.05 -11.80 -4.16
N PRO A 50 -0.41 -12.19 -3.05
CA PRO A 50 -1.02 -13.09 -2.08
C PRO A 50 -2.31 -12.51 -1.49
N LEU A 51 -3.37 -13.32 -1.45
CA LEU A 51 -4.66 -12.96 -0.88
C LEU A 51 -4.80 -13.58 0.51
N HIS A 52 -5.11 -12.74 1.49
CA HIS A 52 -5.38 -13.14 2.87
C HIS A 52 -6.87 -13.12 3.16
N THR A 53 -7.27 -13.78 4.25
CA THR A 53 -8.65 -13.84 4.70
C THR A 53 -8.73 -13.49 6.17
N GLY A 54 -9.69 -12.63 6.51
CA GLY A 54 -10.02 -12.26 7.87
C GLY A 54 -11.52 -12.14 8.05
N THR A 55 -11.92 -11.54 9.17
CA THR A 55 -13.32 -11.24 9.46
C THR A 55 -13.49 -9.78 9.79
N SER A 56 -14.67 -9.24 9.51
CA SER A 56 -15.05 -7.89 9.94
C SER A 56 -16.55 -7.83 10.20
N GLN A 57 -17.07 -6.64 10.44
CA GLN A 57 -18.48 -6.37 10.68
C GLN A 57 -19.01 -5.38 9.64
N ILE A 58 -20.16 -5.69 9.05
CA ILE A 58 -20.94 -4.73 8.28
C ILE A 58 -22.11 -4.26 9.15
N PRO A 59 -22.29 -2.95 9.40
CA PRO A 59 -23.43 -2.42 10.13
C PRO A 59 -24.76 -2.96 9.59
N GLY A 60 -25.60 -3.51 10.47
CA GLY A 60 -26.89 -4.10 10.10
C GLY A 60 -26.84 -5.51 9.47
N THR A 61 -25.67 -5.99 9.04
CA THR A 61 -25.50 -7.36 8.50
C THR A 61 -24.79 -8.29 9.50
N GLY A 62 -23.87 -7.77 10.32
CA GLY A 62 -23.10 -8.54 11.29
C GLY A 62 -21.76 -9.02 10.74
N LYS A 63 -21.28 -10.16 11.26
CA LYS A 63 -19.95 -10.71 10.95
C LYS A 63 -19.88 -11.18 9.51
N VAL A 64 -18.85 -10.74 8.78
CA VAL A 64 -18.57 -11.13 7.41
C VAL A 64 -17.11 -11.56 7.25
N THR A 65 -16.85 -12.38 6.23
CA THR A 65 -15.50 -12.65 5.75
C THR A 65 -15.02 -11.48 4.90
N VAL A 66 -13.73 -11.16 5.03
CA VAL A 66 -13.07 -10.15 4.20
C VAL A 66 -11.79 -10.73 3.60
N SER A 67 -11.58 -10.47 2.32
CA SER A 67 -10.33 -10.71 1.63
C SER A 67 -9.51 -9.42 1.62
N PHE A 68 -8.22 -9.52 1.92
CA PHE A 68 -7.31 -8.39 1.97
C PHE A 68 -5.92 -8.79 1.46
N ILE A 69 -5.12 -7.81 1.07
CA ILE A 69 -3.71 -7.99 0.71
C ILE A 69 -2.82 -7.31 1.74
N ILE A 70 -1.52 -7.61 1.73
CA ILE A 70 -0.53 -6.90 2.55
C ILE A 70 0.52 -6.32 1.61
N LEU A 71 0.79 -5.02 1.71
CA LEU A 71 1.71 -4.31 0.81
C LEU A 71 2.97 -3.82 1.53
N ASP A 72 2.83 -3.43 2.80
CA ASP A 72 3.90 -2.80 3.58
C ASP A 72 3.75 -3.13 5.07
N THR A 73 4.85 -3.17 5.79
CA THR A 73 4.82 -3.25 7.26
C THR A 73 5.87 -2.35 7.90
N SER A 74 5.62 -1.94 9.15
CA SER A 74 6.60 -1.23 9.97
C SER A 74 7.72 -2.12 10.53
N SER A 75 7.61 -3.45 10.39
CA SER A 75 8.55 -4.43 10.95
C SER A 75 9.42 -5.06 9.86
N GLY A 76 10.74 -4.92 9.95
CA GLY A 76 11.66 -5.51 8.97
C GLY A 76 11.51 -7.04 8.87
N ASP A 77 11.40 -7.71 10.01
CA ASP A 77 11.26 -9.17 10.08
C ASP A 77 9.94 -9.65 9.46
N LEU A 78 8.82 -8.95 9.73
CA LEU A 78 7.54 -9.30 9.13
C LEU A 78 7.55 -9.04 7.63
N SER A 79 8.13 -7.91 7.19
CA SER A 79 8.29 -7.56 5.78
C SER A 79 9.04 -8.67 5.03
N ALA A 80 10.16 -9.13 5.58
CA ALA A 80 10.98 -10.20 5.00
C ALA A 80 10.22 -11.53 4.92
N ARG A 81 9.46 -11.89 5.96
CA ARG A 81 8.65 -13.13 5.95
C ARG A 81 7.51 -13.10 4.93
N LEU A 82 6.88 -11.95 4.74
CA LEU A 82 5.75 -11.79 3.81
C LEU A 82 6.20 -11.47 2.38
N GLY A 83 7.47 -11.08 2.17
CA GLY A 83 7.95 -10.60 0.88
C GLY A 83 7.31 -9.28 0.46
N VAL A 84 7.06 -8.39 1.42
CA VAL A 84 6.42 -7.08 1.21
C VAL A 84 7.39 -5.95 1.59
N ASN A 85 7.05 -4.71 1.26
CA ASN A 85 7.92 -3.58 1.57
C ASN A 85 8.07 -3.36 3.08
N ASN A 86 9.23 -2.89 3.51
CA ASN A 86 9.40 -2.33 4.84
C ASN A 86 9.30 -0.80 4.78
N SER A 87 8.34 -0.22 5.50
CA SER A 87 8.27 1.21 5.72
C SER A 87 8.33 1.51 7.21
N GLN A 88 9.50 1.94 7.68
CA GLN A 88 9.71 2.29 9.08
C GLN A 88 8.76 3.42 9.54
N LYS A 89 8.41 4.34 8.62
CA LYS A 89 7.51 5.47 8.87
C LYS A 89 6.10 5.04 9.29
N LEU A 90 5.64 3.84 8.89
CA LEU A 90 4.32 3.34 9.30
C LEU A 90 4.16 3.22 10.83
N VAL A 91 5.25 3.05 11.59
CA VAL A 91 5.18 3.01 13.06
C VAL A 91 4.60 4.31 13.64
N ASN A 92 4.80 5.45 12.97
CA ASN A 92 4.32 6.75 13.41
C ASN A 92 2.78 6.85 13.35
N ALA A 93 2.10 6.00 12.57
CA ALA A 93 0.65 5.92 12.54
C ALA A 93 0.05 5.11 13.71
N ALA A 94 0.87 4.36 14.45
CA ALA A 94 0.40 3.52 15.56
C ALA A 94 -0.39 4.33 16.59
N ASN A 95 -1.49 3.76 17.10
CA ASN A 95 -2.38 4.39 18.09
C ASN A 95 -3.05 5.70 17.65
N THR A 96 -3.02 6.05 16.37
CA THR A 96 -3.80 7.18 15.81
C THR A 96 -5.14 6.70 15.27
N SER A 97 -6.00 7.63 14.82
CA SER A 97 -7.24 7.27 14.13
C SER A 97 -7.00 6.66 12.74
N ALA A 98 -5.79 6.76 12.20
CA ALA A 98 -5.45 6.18 10.90
C ALA A 98 -5.22 4.68 10.93
N VAL A 99 -5.27 4.01 12.09
CA VAL A 99 -5.14 2.55 12.17
C VAL A 99 -6.41 1.89 12.69
N GLN A 100 -6.71 0.72 12.14
CA GLN A 100 -7.63 -0.24 12.73
C GLN A 100 -6.87 -1.14 13.70
N LYS A 101 -7.25 -1.14 14.98
CA LYS A 101 -6.69 -2.11 15.94
C LYS A 101 -7.28 -3.49 15.67
N VAL A 102 -6.48 -4.37 15.09
CA VAL A 102 -6.90 -5.72 14.69
C VAL A 102 -6.69 -6.68 15.85
N THR A 103 -7.66 -7.57 16.08
CA THR A 103 -7.49 -8.71 16.98
C THR A 103 -7.16 -9.96 16.17
N ILE A 104 -6.43 -10.89 16.78
CA ILE A 104 -6.07 -12.17 16.17
C ILE A 104 -6.91 -13.26 16.81
N ASN A 105 -7.65 -13.99 15.98
CA ASN A 105 -8.43 -15.15 16.41
C ASN A 105 -7.48 -16.31 16.75
N THR A 106 -8.01 -17.33 17.44
CA THR A 106 -7.23 -18.51 17.85
C THR A 106 -6.65 -19.30 16.67
N ASP A 107 -7.27 -19.20 15.49
CA ASP A 107 -6.81 -19.80 14.24
C ASP A 107 -5.80 -18.93 13.46
N GLY A 108 -5.41 -17.78 14.02
CA GLY A 108 -4.50 -16.81 13.41
C GLY A 108 -5.16 -15.84 12.42
N SER A 109 -6.46 -15.98 12.14
CA SER A 109 -7.18 -15.04 11.27
C SER A 109 -7.36 -13.67 11.91
N TRP A 110 -7.31 -12.62 11.09
CA TRP A 110 -7.42 -11.24 11.55
C TRP A 110 -8.89 -10.84 11.67
N ASN A 111 -9.24 -10.17 12.76
CA ASN A 111 -10.56 -9.58 12.94
C ASN A 111 -10.46 -8.04 12.94
N PHE A 112 -10.99 -7.44 11.88
CA PHE A 112 -10.99 -6.01 11.63
C PHE A 112 -12.24 -5.35 12.23
N PRO A 113 -12.10 -4.21 12.93
CA PRO A 113 -13.23 -3.49 13.53
C PRO A 113 -14.18 -2.87 12.49
N ALA A 114 -13.70 -2.52 11.30
CA ALA A 114 -14.51 -1.96 10.22
C ALA A 114 -14.11 -2.54 8.85
N THR A 115 -15.02 -2.44 7.87
CA THR A 115 -14.81 -2.94 6.51
C THR A 115 -15.23 -1.92 5.47
N VAL A 116 -15.30 -2.34 4.21
CA VAL A 116 -15.60 -1.50 3.05
C VAL A 116 -16.96 -1.88 2.46
N ASN A 117 -17.69 -0.89 1.99
CA ASN A 117 -18.80 -1.05 1.08
C ASN A 117 -18.30 -0.92 -0.37
N PHE A 118 -18.28 -2.03 -1.11
CA PHE A 118 -17.86 -2.12 -2.50
C PHE A 118 -19.03 -2.03 -3.50
N ALA A 119 -20.26 -1.76 -3.02
CA ALA A 119 -21.43 -1.65 -3.88
C ALA A 119 -21.54 -0.35 -4.71
N PRO A 120 -20.95 0.81 -4.32
CA PRO A 120 -21.06 2.01 -5.13
C PRO A 120 -20.50 1.84 -6.54
N THR A 121 -21.00 2.63 -7.48
CA THR A 121 -20.41 2.74 -8.82
C THR A 121 -19.61 4.01 -8.90
N ARG A 122 -18.34 3.89 -9.24
CA ARG A 122 -17.46 5.02 -9.42
C ARG A 122 -17.98 5.96 -10.51
N ALA A 123 -17.90 7.26 -10.27
CA ALA A 123 -18.11 8.28 -11.29
C ALA A 123 -17.09 9.42 -11.15
N VAL A 124 -16.58 9.90 -12.27
CA VAL A 124 -15.77 11.12 -12.35
C VAL A 124 -16.49 12.06 -13.30
N VAL A 125 -16.92 13.21 -12.78
CA VAL A 125 -17.67 14.21 -13.55
C VAL A 125 -16.76 15.41 -13.78
N PRO A 126 -16.28 15.64 -15.02
CA PRO A 126 -15.41 16.77 -15.31
C PRO A 126 -16.06 18.12 -14.98
N GLY A 127 -15.27 19.02 -14.39
CA GLY A 127 -15.58 20.45 -14.37
C GLY A 127 -15.37 21.10 -15.75
N PRO A 128 -15.64 22.41 -15.90
CA PRO A 128 -15.54 23.11 -17.18
C PRO A 128 -14.18 22.98 -17.88
N THR A 129 -13.11 22.80 -17.10
CA THR A 129 -11.73 22.64 -17.57
C THR A 129 -11.09 21.33 -17.08
N GLY A 130 -11.90 20.34 -16.67
CA GLY A 130 -11.44 19.12 -16.02
C GLY A 130 -11.49 19.25 -14.50
N PHE A 131 -10.44 19.79 -13.88
CA PHE A 131 -10.37 20.03 -12.44
C PHE A 131 -10.81 21.47 -12.07
N PRO A 132 -11.47 21.69 -10.90
CA PRO A 132 -11.97 20.65 -10.01
C PRO A 132 -13.18 19.93 -10.63
N PRO A 133 -13.33 18.62 -10.36
CA PRO A 133 -14.48 17.88 -10.86
C PRO A 133 -15.77 18.33 -10.15
N LEU A 134 -16.91 18.04 -10.77
CA LEU A 134 -18.24 18.43 -10.26
C LEU A 134 -18.72 17.49 -9.14
N ALA A 135 -19.75 17.92 -8.42
CA ALA A 135 -20.33 17.24 -7.26
C ALA A 135 -20.84 15.81 -7.52
N GLY A 136 -21.02 15.41 -8.78
CA GLY A 136 -21.36 14.02 -9.15
C GLY A 136 -20.17 13.05 -9.13
N THR A 137 -18.97 13.51 -8.78
CA THR A 137 -17.78 12.67 -8.63
C THR A 137 -17.84 11.88 -7.34
N GLN A 138 -17.71 10.57 -7.44
CA GLN A 138 -17.77 9.65 -6.31
C GLN A 138 -16.88 8.41 -6.52
N PRO A 139 -16.29 7.87 -5.44
CA PRO A 139 -15.53 6.62 -5.49
C PRO A 139 -16.45 5.40 -5.69
N GLY A 140 -15.90 4.30 -6.21
CA GLY A 140 -16.62 3.02 -6.34
C GLY A 140 -16.62 2.17 -5.06
N ALA A 141 -15.74 2.48 -4.12
CA ALA A 141 -15.70 1.81 -2.82
C ALA A 141 -15.59 2.83 -1.68
N VAL A 142 -16.31 2.59 -0.59
CA VAL A 142 -16.34 3.49 0.58
C VAL A 142 -16.18 2.69 1.86
N GLY A 143 -15.16 2.99 2.64
CA GLY A 143 -14.98 2.47 3.98
C GLY A 143 -16.15 2.80 4.89
N PHE A 144 -16.64 1.82 5.65
CA PHE A 144 -17.55 2.10 6.76
C PHE A 144 -16.85 2.96 7.81
N ALA A 145 -17.64 3.58 8.69
CA ALA A 145 -17.10 4.34 9.81
C ALA A 145 -16.07 3.52 10.60
N GLY A 146 -14.86 4.08 10.80
CA GLY A 146 -13.75 3.38 11.44
C GLY A 146 -12.76 2.70 10.50
N TYR A 147 -13.11 2.50 9.22
CA TYR A 147 -12.25 1.79 8.27
C TYR A 147 -10.99 2.59 7.93
N SER A 148 -9.87 1.87 7.89
CA SER A 148 -8.59 2.32 7.35
C SER A 148 -7.86 1.11 6.78
N PRO A 149 -7.11 1.24 5.67
CA PRO A 149 -6.25 0.15 5.20
C PRO A 149 -5.12 -0.20 6.17
N LEU A 150 -4.75 0.70 7.10
CA LEU A 150 -3.72 0.39 8.07
C LEU A 150 -4.30 -0.42 9.23
N ALA A 151 -3.72 -1.60 9.46
CA ALA A 151 -3.98 -2.43 10.62
C ALA A 151 -2.86 -2.26 11.64
N GLN A 152 -3.19 -2.12 12.92
CA GLN A 152 -2.25 -2.25 14.02
C GLN A 152 -2.46 -3.61 14.68
N LEU A 153 -1.41 -4.44 14.67
CA LEU A 153 -1.39 -5.75 15.30
C LEU A 153 -1.25 -5.65 16.83
N PRO A 154 -1.57 -6.71 17.59
CA PRO A 154 -1.46 -6.69 19.05
C PRO A 154 -0.05 -6.38 19.59
N ASP A 155 0.99 -6.68 18.81
CA ASP A 155 2.39 -6.38 19.15
C ASP A 155 2.80 -4.93 18.84
N GLY A 156 1.90 -4.13 18.27
CA GLY A 156 2.11 -2.74 17.90
C GLY A 156 2.58 -2.54 16.45
N THR A 157 2.90 -3.60 15.70
CA THR A 157 3.27 -3.50 14.28
C THR A 157 2.13 -2.88 13.47
N VAL A 158 2.46 -1.90 12.62
CA VAL A 158 1.52 -1.33 11.66
C VAL A 158 1.72 -1.97 10.30
N VAL A 159 0.62 -2.40 9.68
CA VAL A 159 0.59 -3.11 8.41
C VAL A 159 -0.36 -2.38 7.46
N ASN A 160 0.09 -2.11 6.23
CA ASN A 160 -0.79 -1.68 5.15
C ASN A 160 -1.52 -2.92 4.59
N ALA A 161 -2.77 -3.10 5.01
CA ALA A 161 -3.60 -4.28 4.78
C ALA A 161 -4.97 -3.92 4.16
N PRO A 162 -5.01 -3.35 2.95
CA PRO A 162 -6.25 -2.88 2.35
C PRO A 162 -7.22 -4.03 2.04
N HIS A 163 -8.50 -3.80 2.29
CA HIS A 163 -9.56 -4.75 1.96
C HIS A 163 -9.79 -4.77 0.45
N ILE A 164 -9.92 -5.97 -0.11
CA ILE A 164 -10.08 -6.19 -1.55
C ILE A 164 -11.46 -6.72 -1.92
N ALA A 165 -12.08 -7.54 -1.06
CA ALA A 165 -13.44 -8.01 -1.30
C ALA A 165 -14.14 -8.43 -0.02
N ASN A 166 -15.46 -8.34 -0.04
CA ASN A 166 -16.36 -8.96 0.94
C ASN A 166 -17.72 -9.24 0.26
N ILE A 167 -18.77 -9.47 1.04
CA ILE A 167 -20.10 -9.78 0.49
C ILE A 167 -20.76 -8.63 -0.32
N THR A 168 -20.25 -7.40 -0.22
CA THR A 168 -20.77 -6.23 -0.95
C THR A 168 -20.15 -6.06 -2.34
N GLY A 169 -19.07 -6.77 -2.65
CA GLY A 169 -18.32 -6.64 -3.91
C GLY A 169 -16.81 -6.69 -3.71
N SER A 170 -16.09 -6.11 -4.65
CA SER A 170 -14.62 -6.03 -4.67
C SER A 170 -14.14 -4.62 -4.99
N ALA A 171 -12.87 -4.33 -4.66
CA ALA A 171 -12.20 -3.09 -5.04
C ALA A 171 -12.17 -2.92 -6.56
N ASP A 172 -12.31 -1.68 -7.04
CA ASP A 172 -12.40 -1.36 -8.47
C ASP A 172 -11.18 -1.87 -9.27
N LYS A 173 -9.99 -1.86 -8.67
CA LYS A 173 -8.74 -2.35 -9.27
C LYS A 173 -8.52 -3.86 -9.19
N ALA A 174 -9.42 -4.62 -8.56
CA ALA A 174 -9.29 -6.07 -8.49
C ALA A 174 -9.79 -6.72 -9.80
N LEU A 175 -8.86 -7.16 -10.65
CA LEU A 175 -9.15 -7.73 -11.96
C LEU A 175 -9.58 -9.20 -11.89
N SER A 176 -9.02 -9.95 -10.95
CA SER A 176 -9.43 -11.33 -10.66
C SER A 176 -9.08 -11.71 -9.23
N ILE A 177 -9.96 -12.47 -8.58
CA ILE A 177 -9.78 -12.95 -7.20
C ILE A 177 -9.94 -14.47 -7.22
N ASP A 178 -8.88 -15.18 -6.84
CA ASP A 178 -8.88 -16.63 -6.67
C ASP A 178 -8.72 -16.95 -5.18
N THR A 179 -9.81 -17.31 -4.53
CA THR A 179 -9.84 -17.65 -3.10
C THR A 179 -9.29 -19.04 -2.81
N VAL A 180 -9.20 -19.92 -3.81
CA VAL A 180 -8.63 -21.27 -3.70
C VAL A 180 -7.11 -21.19 -3.77
N ALA A 181 -6.58 -20.54 -4.80
CA ALA A 181 -5.15 -20.30 -4.96
C ALA A 181 -4.63 -19.19 -4.03
N ARG A 182 -5.53 -18.46 -3.37
CA ARG A 182 -5.24 -17.32 -2.49
C ARG A 182 -4.40 -16.26 -3.21
N ARG A 183 -4.88 -15.82 -4.37
CA ARG A 183 -4.26 -14.75 -5.15
C ARG A 183 -5.30 -13.73 -5.62
N VAL A 184 -4.86 -12.50 -5.79
CA VAL A 184 -5.61 -11.45 -6.49
C VAL A 184 -4.71 -10.80 -7.52
N THR A 185 -5.25 -10.56 -8.71
CA THR A 185 -4.61 -9.71 -9.72
C THR A 185 -5.16 -8.30 -9.60
N MET A 186 -4.29 -7.34 -9.33
CA MET A 186 -4.62 -5.92 -9.20
C MET A 186 -4.14 -5.16 -10.43
N GLN A 187 -4.91 -4.17 -10.87
CA GLN A 187 -4.44 -3.17 -11.83
C GLN A 187 -3.51 -2.18 -11.13
N GLU A 188 -2.36 -1.92 -11.74
CA GLU A 188 -1.39 -0.94 -11.26
C GLU A 188 -1.62 0.43 -11.90
N THR A 189 -1.09 1.46 -11.25
CA THR A 189 -1.13 2.83 -11.73
C THR A 189 0.26 3.26 -12.21
N ALA A 190 0.31 3.85 -13.40
CA ALA A 190 1.53 4.43 -13.94
C ALA A 190 1.82 5.78 -13.28
N GLY A 191 3.08 6.02 -12.95
CA GLY A 191 3.56 7.29 -12.43
C GLY A 191 5.04 7.48 -12.66
N PHE A 192 5.63 8.42 -11.93
CA PHE A 192 7.06 8.70 -12.00
C PHE A 192 7.68 8.81 -10.61
N GLN A 193 8.94 8.40 -10.49
CA GLN A 193 9.76 8.65 -9.32
C GLN A 193 11.14 9.15 -9.78
N GLY A 194 11.51 10.37 -9.39
CA GLY A 194 12.79 10.97 -9.80
C GLY A 194 13.01 11.03 -11.32
N GLY A 195 11.94 11.17 -12.11
CA GLY A 195 11.97 11.16 -13.57
C GLY A 195 11.91 9.79 -14.22
N ASN A 196 11.96 8.70 -13.45
CA ASN A 196 11.85 7.34 -13.96
C ASN A 196 10.38 6.86 -13.93
N PRO A 197 9.88 6.19 -14.98
CA PRO A 197 8.56 5.56 -14.94
C PRO A 197 8.50 4.48 -13.85
N VAL A 198 7.38 4.44 -13.13
CA VAL A 198 7.08 3.40 -12.14
C VAL A 198 5.64 2.91 -12.30
N LEU A 199 5.41 1.69 -11.87
CA LEU A 199 4.08 1.15 -11.60
C LEU A 199 3.93 1.02 -10.09
N TYR A 200 2.76 1.36 -9.58
CA TYR A 200 2.45 1.27 -8.16
C TYR A 200 1.00 0.87 -7.94
N ILE A 201 0.73 0.28 -6.78
CA ILE A 201 -0.62 -0.08 -6.36
C ILE A 201 -1.12 1.03 -5.43
N SER A 202 -2.23 1.67 -5.80
CA SER A 202 -3.01 2.54 -4.92
C SER A 202 -4.35 1.86 -4.61
N THR A 203 -4.67 1.72 -3.33
CA THR A 203 -5.85 0.97 -2.87
C THR A 203 -6.87 1.82 -2.13
N ASP A 204 -6.41 2.85 -1.41
CA ASP A 204 -7.24 3.67 -0.54
C ASP A 204 -6.78 5.14 -0.57
N ALA A 205 -7.72 6.06 -0.40
CA ALA A 205 -7.44 7.49 -0.25
C ALA A 205 -8.38 8.12 0.79
N SER A 206 -7.91 9.14 1.49
CA SER A 206 -8.74 9.85 2.48
C SER A 206 -9.62 10.96 1.89
N ASP A 207 -9.33 11.38 0.67
CA ASP A 207 -10.08 12.41 -0.05
C ASP A 207 -10.98 11.76 -1.12
N PRO A 208 -12.26 12.14 -1.23
CA PRO A 208 -13.19 11.52 -2.17
C PRO A 208 -12.83 11.77 -3.64
N VAL A 209 -12.23 12.91 -3.98
CA VAL A 209 -11.78 13.18 -5.35
C VAL A 209 -10.56 12.34 -5.66
N ALA A 210 -9.59 12.26 -4.75
CA ALA A 210 -8.45 11.37 -4.91
C ALA A 210 -8.88 9.90 -5.04
N ALA A 211 -9.79 9.44 -4.17
CA ALA A 211 -10.34 8.08 -4.22
C ALA A 211 -11.01 7.78 -5.56
N ALA A 212 -11.81 8.73 -6.07
CA ALA A 212 -12.40 8.61 -7.39
C ALA A 212 -11.30 8.60 -8.47
N LEU A 213 -10.39 9.56 -8.54
CA LEU A 213 -9.39 9.61 -9.63
C LEU A 213 -8.43 8.41 -9.64
N GLU A 214 -8.17 7.80 -8.49
CA GLU A 214 -7.30 6.64 -8.34
C GLU A 214 -8.01 5.28 -8.43
N ASP A 215 -9.33 5.22 -8.65
CA ASP A 215 -10.10 3.96 -8.51
C ASP A 215 -9.82 3.26 -7.15
N ALA A 216 -9.73 4.07 -6.09
CA ALA A 216 -9.36 3.65 -4.75
C ALA A 216 -10.55 3.69 -3.79
N THR A 217 -10.47 2.91 -2.71
CA THR A 217 -11.43 2.94 -1.62
C THR A 217 -11.33 4.25 -0.84
N LEU A 218 -12.46 4.92 -0.63
CA LEU A 218 -12.49 6.08 0.26
C LEU A 218 -12.36 5.64 1.73
N ALA A 219 -11.26 6.01 2.38
CA ALA A 219 -10.96 5.71 3.77
C ALA A 219 -10.61 7.01 4.55
N PRO A 220 -11.61 7.79 5.01
CA PRO A 220 -11.37 9.11 5.60
C PRO A 220 -10.44 9.08 6.83
N ASN A 221 -10.50 8.01 7.63
CA ASN A 221 -9.67 7.84 8.82
C ASN A 221 -8.17 7.81 8.50
N LEU A 222 -7.78 7.44 7.28
CA LEU A 222 -6.39 7.44 6.83
C LEU A 222 -5.75 8.84 6.99
N ASN A 223 -6.55 9.91 6.94
CA ASN A 223 -6.06 11.27 7.17
C ASN A 223 -5.63 11.55 8.62
N GLY A 224 -5.91 10.64 9.56
CA GLY A 224 -5.40 10.71 10.94
C GLY A 224 -3.90 10.45 11.08
N ALA A 225 -3.22 10.05 10.00
CA ALA A 225 -1.81 9.72 10.02
C ALA A 225 -0.97 11.00 10.18
N PRO A 226 -0.04 11.06 11.15
CA PRO A 226 0.86 12.19 11.32
C PRO A 226 1.99 12.14 10.28
N THR A 227 2.72 13.21 10.00
CA THR A 227 2.32 14.60 10.18
C THR A 227 2.02 15.15 8.78
N VAL A 228 0.90 15.86 8.64
CA VAL A 228 0.50 16.47 7.35
C VAL A 228 1.52 17.54 6.96
N GLY A 229 1.91 17.58 5.68
CA GLY A 229 2.90 18.49 5.13
C GLY A 229 4.34 18.18 5.56
N ASP A 230 4.57 17.02 6.19
CA ASP A 230 5.89 16.59 6.64
C ASP A 230 6.28 15.25 6.01
N ASP A 231 7.48 15.21 5.44
CA ASP A 231 8.10 14.05 4.81
C ASP A 231 9.42 13.65 5.53
N SER A 232 9.58 14.08 6.78
CA SER A 232 10.64 13.64 7.68
C SER A 232 10.46 12.17 8.09
N THR A 233 11.41 11.66 8.88
CA THR A 233 11.31 10.31 9.49
C THR A 233 10.28 10.24 10.61
N ASP A 234 9.86 11.39 11.16
CA ASP A 234 8.91 11.47 12.27
C ASP A 234 7.46 11.50 11.76
N SER A 235 7.28 11.68 10.45
CA SER A 235 6.00 11.55 9.76
C SER A 235 5.74 10.09 9.36
N ALA A 236 4.47 9.68 9.35
CA ALA A 236 4.01 8.47 8.70
C ALA A 236 3.82 8.64 7.19
N ARG A 237 3.88 9.85 6.65
CA ARG A 237 3.55 10.18 5.25
C ARG A 237 4.76 10.42 4.38
N ALA A 238 4.64 10.23 3.08
CA ALA A 238 5.63 10.59 2.06
C ALA A 238 5.04 11.51 1.00
N SER A 239 5.81 12.47 0.48
CA SER A 239 5.28 13.40 -0.50
C SER A 239 4.95 12.74 -1.84
N LEU A 240 3.82 13.13 -2.42
CA LEU A 240 3.40 12.84 -3.78
C LEU A 240 2.92 14.16 -4.42
N ALA A 241 3.44 14.48 -5.60
CA ALA A 241 3.01 15.67 -6.33
C ALA A 241 1.99 15.29 -7.39
N ALA A 242 0.85 15.99 -7.38
CA ALA A 242 -0.19 15.88 -8.41
C ALA A 242 -0.33 17.24 -9.11
N PHE A 243 -0.14 17.26 -10.42
CA PHE A 243 -0.30 18.48 -11.19
C PHE A 243 -1.74 18.63 -11.64
N VAL A 244 -2.37 19.78 -11.42
CA VAL A 244 -3.73 20.00 -11.94
C VAL A 244 -3.71 20.11 -13.47
N ASN A 245 -2.79 20.93 -13.98
CA ASN A 245 -2.70 21.28 -15.40
C ASN A 245 -1.72 20.37 -16.14
N GLY A 246 -1.88 20.30 -17.46
CA GLY A 246 -1.01 19.50 -18.31
C GLY A 246 -1.58 19.30 -19.70
N GLN A 247 -0.80 18.65 -20.56
CA GLN A 247 -1.31 18.19 -21.84
C GLN A 247 -2.32 17.06 -21.61
N THR A 248 -3.35 17.00 -22.47
CA THR A 248 -4.38 15.96 -22.48
C THR A 248 -4.29 15.15 -23.77
N GLY A 249 -5.18 14.16 -23.90
CA GLY A 249 -5.29 13.23 -25.01
C GLY A 249 -4.84 11.84 -24.59
N ALA A 250 -5.74 10.86 -24.68
CA ALA A 250 -5.45 9.48 -24.28
C ALA A 250 -4.24 8.86 -25.03
N ASN A 251 -4.00 9.29 -26.27
CA ASN A 251 -2.87 8.85 -27.09
C ASN A 251 -1.66 9.81 -27.02
N ASN A 252 -1.72 10.86 -26.20
CA ASN A 252 -0.62 11.81 -26.04
C ASN A 252 0.41 11.23 -25.05
N PRO A 253 1.64 10.88 -25.49
CA PRO A 253 2.66 10.36 -24.60
C PRO A 253 3.14 11.41 -23.58
N GLN A 254 2.85 12.69 -23.80
CA GLN A 254 3.16 13.80 -22.90
C GLN A 254 1.95 14.21 -22.05
N ARG A 255 0.87 13.41 -22.01
CA ARG A 255 -0.27 13.71 -21.13
C ARG A 255 0.23 13.81 -19.69
N GLN A 256 -0.33 14.73 -18.91
CA GLN A 256 0.02 14.85 -17.50
C GLN A 256 -1.07 15.55 -16.71
N GLY A 257 -1.06 15.30 -15.41
CA GLY A 257 -1.91 15.99 -14.45
C GLY A 257 -3.36 15.52 -14.39
N LEU A 258 -4.08 16.03 -13.40
CA LEU A 258 -5.45 15.64 -13.05
C LEU A 258 -6.43 15.96 -14.18
N ASN A 259 -6.19 17.02 -14.97
CA ASN A 259 -7.01 17.30 -16.15
C ASN A 259 -6.93 16.16 -17.18
N SER A 260 -5.77 15.55 -17.40
CA SER A 260 -5.67 14.39 -18.29
C SER A 260 -6.44 13.19 -17.72
N ALA A 261 -6.35 12.95 -16.41
CA ALA A 261 -7.09 11.86 -15.78
C ALA A 261 -8.62 12.03 -15.94
N ILE A 262 -9.10 13.24 -15.66
CA ILE A 262 -10.53 13.58 -15.69
C ILE A 262 -11.08 13.61 -17.12
N LEU A 263 -10.39 14.29 -18.04
CA LEU A 263 -10.90 14.53 -19.39
C LEU A 263 -10.66 13.36 -20.33
N ASP A 264 -9.55 12.63 -20.15
CA ASP A 264 -9.22 11.47 -21.00
C ASP A 264 -9.76 10.15 -20.42
N GLY A 265 -10.26 10.15 -19.18
CA GLY A 265 -10.77 8.95 -18.51
C GLY A 265 -9.66 7.93 -18.18
N LEU A 266 -8.47 8.41 -17.82
CA LEU A 266 -7.29 7.60 -17.52
C LEU A 266 -6.85 7.81 -16.07
N SER A 267 -5.95 6.96 -15.56
CA SER A 267 -5.35 7.17 -14.23
C SER A 267 -4.45 8.43 -14.21
N PRO A 268 -4.32 9.11 -13.06
CA PRO A 268 -3.39 10.21 -12.91
C PRO A 268 -1.93 9.74 -12.99
N LEU A 269 -1.07 10.58 -13.57
CA LEU A 269 0.38 10.34 -13.63
C LEU A 269 1.06 11.08 -12.48
N ASN A 270 0.94 10.53 -11.28
CA ASN A 270 1.51 11.12 -10.08
C ASN A 270 3.03 11.02 -10.06
N VAL A 271 3.65 11.94 -9.32
CA VAL A 271 5.09 11.92 -9.07
C VAL A 271 5.35 11.58 -7.60
N LEU A 272 5.87 10.37 -7.37
CA LEU A 272 6.24 9.89 -6.05
C LEU A 272 7.61 10.44 -5.67
N ARG A 273 7.77 10.90 -4.43
CA ARG A 273 9.06 11.38 -3.95
C ARG A 273 10.03 10.24 -3.68
N TRP A 274 9.55 9.19 -3.00
CA TRP A 274 10.35 8.07 -2.53
C TRP A 274 9.80 6.74 -3.04
N ASN A 275 10.71 5.83 -3.41
CA ASN A 275 10.40 4.44 -3.67
C ASN A 275 10.81 3.53 -2.48
N PRO A 276 10.33 2.27 -2.42
CA PRO A 276 10.57 1.38 -1.28
C PRO A 276 12.03 1.06 -0.94
N SER A 277 12.97 1.30 -1.86
CA SER A 277 14.41 1.12 -1.59
C SER A 277 15.04 2.27 -0.78
N GLN A 278 14.27 3.33 -0.50
CA GLN A 278 14.78 4.55 0.12
C GLN A 278 14.22 4.72 1.53
N GLY A 279 15.07 5.05 2.49
CA GLY A 279 14.70 5.08 3.92
C GLY A 279 13.62 6.10 4.34
N ARG A 280 13.20 7.00 3.45
CA ARG A 280 12.09 7.94 3.68
C ARG A 280 10.76 7.50 3.07
N TYR A 281 10.73 6.32 2.47
CA TYR A 281 9.52 5.76 1.88
C TYR A 281 8.42 5.53 2.90
N SER A 282 7.21 5.90 2.49
CA SER A 282 5.95 5.48 3.10
C SER A 282 4.93 5.17 2.01
N PRO A 283 4.07 4.17 2.19
CA PRO A 283 2.90 3.97 1.33
C PRO A 283 1.78 4.98 1.59
N LEU A 284 1.89 5.83 2.62
CA LEU A 284 0.94 6.91 2.88
C LEU A 284 1.38 8.17 2.17
N TRP A 285 0.78 8.45 1.01
CA TRP A 285 1.14 9.63 0.23
C TRP A 285 0.39 10.88 0.71
N ASP A 286 1.14 11.94 0.97
CA ASP A 286 0.61 13.29 1.15
C ASP A 286 0.65 14.02 -0.19
N VAL A 287 -0.54 14.34 -0.71
CA VAL A 287 -0.70 14.88 -2.07
C VAL A 287 -0.59 16.41 -2.01
N HIS A 288 0.31 16.97 -2.82
CA HIS A 288 0.55 18.41 -2.95
C HIS A 288 0.38 18.90 -4.39
#